data_AF-A0A2P0QM94-F1
#
_entry.id   AF-A0A2P0QM94-F1
#
_cell.length_a   1.000
_cell.length_b   1.000
_cell.length_c   1.000
_cell.angle_alpha   90.00
_cell.angle_beta   90.00
_cell.angle_gamma   90.00
#
_symmetry.space_group_name_H-M   'P 1'
#
loop_
_entity.id
_entity.type
_entity.pdbx_description
1 polymer ?
#
loop_
_entity_poly.entity_id
_entity_poly.type
_entity_poly.pdbx_seq_one_letter_code
_entity_poly.pdbx_strand_id
1 'polypeptide(L)'
;GAWKSTNVRVTSDYGNVVVKAIETTQGPHPGLAFIPMGPWANSIIDPNTYSTGMPTFKGVPVKVEVAMNEPVLLGIELVQNLCGVK
;
A
#
# COMPACT_ATOMS: atom_id res chain seq x y z
N GLY A 1 5.16 2.77 -16.85
CA GLY A 1 6.21 1.79 -17.19
C GLY A 1 6.23 0.59 -16.25
N ALA A 2 5.07 -0.02 -15.98
CA ALA A 2 4.97 -1.31 -15.28
C ALA A 2 4.01 -2.18 -16.10
N TRP A 3 4.33 -3.47 -16.27
CA TRP A 3 3.46 -4.41 -16.98
C TRP A 3 2.31 -4.86 -16.08
N LYS A 4 1.22 -5.34 -16.67
CA LYS A 4 0.11 -5.94 -15.90
C LYS A 4 0.61 -7.04 -14.96
N SER A 5 0.07 -7.11 -13.74
CA SER A 5 0.45 -8.11 -12.73
C SER A 5 1.89 -7.99 -12.19
N THR A 6 2.56 -6.87 -12.47
CA THR A 6 3.89 -6.57 -11.91
C THR A 6 3.79 -6.21 -10.44
N ASN A 7 4.72 -6.70 -9.63
CA ASN A 7 4.85 -6.25 -8.25
C ASN A 7 5.41 -4.82 -8.23
N VAL A 8 4.82 -3.98 -7.39
CA VAL A 8 5.19 -2.58 -7.22
C VAL A 8 5.39 -2.29 -5.74
N ARG A 9 6.42 -1.49 -5.43
CA ARG A 9 6.60 -0.93 -4.10
C ARG A 9 5.84 0.39 -4.05
N VAL A 10 4.96 0.50 -3.07
CA VAL A 10 4.23 1.73 -2.74
C VAL A 10 4.85 2.29 -1.48
N THR A 11 5.28 3.55 -1.54
CA THR A 11 5.97 4.23 -0.43
C THR A 11 5.22 5.51 -0.10
N SER A 12 4.98 5.72 1.19
CA SER A 12 4.49 6.96 1.80
C SER A 12 5.52 7.47 2.80
N ASP A 13 5.26 8.61 3.42
CA ASP A 13 6.07 9.11 4.55
C ASP A 13 5.97 8.22 5.81
N TYR A 14 4.97 7.32 5.86
CA TYR A 14 4.66 6.50 7.04
C TYR A 14 5.15 5.06 6.93
N GLY A 15 5.58 4.64 5.73
CA GLY A 15 6.02 3.28 5.49
C GLY A 15 5.97 2.91 4.02
N ASN A 16 6.31 1.65 3.72
CA ASN A 16 6.25 1.09 2.38
C ASN A 16 5.71 -0.33 2.38
N VAL A 17 5.15 -0.74 1.24
CA VAL A 17 4.62 -2.08 1.04
C VAL A 17 4.77 -2.51 -0.41
N VAL A 18 5.04 -3.80 -0.64
CA VAL A 18 5.02 -4.40 -1.98
C VAL A 18 3.65 -5.03 -2.22
N VAL A 19 3.00 -4.63 -3.32
CA VAL A 19 1.69 -5.14 -3.75
C VAL A 19 1.71 -5.44 -5.25
N LYS A 20 0.69 -6.15 -5.72
CA LYS A 20 0.55 -6.47 -7.14
C LYS A 20 -0.25 -5.40 -7.87
N ALA A 21 0.28 -4.86 -8.97
CA ALA A 21 -0.42 -3.91 -9.80
C ALA A 21 -1.48 -4.62 -10.67
N ILE A 22 -2.74 -4.23 -10.49
CA ILE A 22 -3.89 -4.72 -11.24
C ILE A 22 -4.53 -3.55 -11.98
N GLU A 23 -4.91 -3.79 -13.23
CA GLU A 23 -5.65 -2.84 -14.05
C GLU A 23 -7.07 -2.66 -13.51
N THR A 24 -7.48 -1.41 -13.27
CA THR A 24 -8.81 -1.11 -12.74
C THR A 24 -9.89 -1.41 -13.77
N THR A 25 -11.01 -1.97 -13.32
CA THR A 25 -12.23 -2.12 -14.13
C THR A 25 -13.12 -0.86 -14.07
N GLN A 26 -12.87 0.01 -13.09
CA GLN A 26 -13.63 1.23 -12.83
C GLN A 26 -12.78 2.42 -13.24
N GLY A 27 -13.11 3.00 -14.40
CA GLY A 27 -12.65 4.30 -14.92
C GLY A 27 -11.14 4.54 -15.01
N PRO A 28 -10.65 5.35 -15.96
CA PRO A 28 -9.32 5.90 -15.82
C PRO A 28 -9.37 7.03 -14.78
N HIS A 29 -8.67 6.84 -13.66
CA HIS A 29 -8.38 7.91 -12.69
C HIS A 29 -6.86 8.16 -12.66
N PRO A 30 -6.31 8.93 -13.63
CA PRO A 30 -4.88 9.21 -13.66
C PRO A 30 -4.40 9.84 -12.34
N GLY A 31 -3.29 9.33 -11.80
CA GLY A 31 -2.73 9.81 -10.53
C GLY A 31 -3.42 9.26 -9.28
N LEU A 32 -4.46 8.43 -9.42
CA LEU A 32 -5.12 7.77 -8.30
C LEU A 32 -4.92 6.25 -8.40
N ALA A 33 -4.63 5.62 -7.26
CA ALA A 33 -4.60 4.18 -7.11
C ALA A 33 -5.52 3.74 -5.98
N PHE A 34 -5.92 2.47 -6.00
CA PHE A 34 -6.75 1.88 -4.97
C PHE A 34 -6.09 0.61 -4.44
N ILE A 35 -5.95 0.53 -3.11
CA ILE A 35 -5.56 -0.69 -2.39
C ILE A 35 -6.72 -1.02 -1.47
N PRO A 36 -7.31 -2.23 -1.56
CA PRO A 36 -8.33 -2.68 -0.61
C PRO A 36 -7.84 -2.57 0.84
N MET A 37 -8.74 -2.22 1.75
CA MET A 37 -8.43 -2.13 3.18
C MET A 37 -7.86 -3.45 3.69
N GLY A 38 -6.76 -3.37 4.44
CA GLY A 38 -6.05 -4.53 4.96
C GLY A 38 -4.66 -4.16 5.46
N PRO A 39 -3.86 -5.15 5.90
CA PRO A 39 -2.53 -4.90 6.47
C PRO A 39 -1.60 -4.19 5.47
N TRP A 40 -1.69 -4.52 4.18
CA TRP A 40 -0.90 -3.84 3.15
C TRP A 40 -1.22 -2.34 3.04
N ALA A 41 -2.51 -1.97 3.02
CA ALA A 41 -2.90 -0.55 3.02
C ALA A 41 -2.46 0.14 4.31
N ASN A 42 -2.72 -0.48 5.47
CA ASN A 42 -2.37 0.08 6.77
C ASN A 42 -0.85 0.30 6.96
N SER A 43 0.00 -0.37 6.16
CA SER A 43 1.45 -0.21 6.19
C SER A 43 1.93 1.15 5.68
N ILE A 44 1.07 1.92 5.02
CA ILE A 44 1.42 3.16 4.32
C ILE A 44 0.45 4.32 4.58
N ILE A 45 -0.51 4.18 5.49
CA ILE A 45 -1.46 5.26 5.81
C ILE A 45 -0.91 6.22 6.86
N ASP A 46 -1.41 7.46 6.83
CA ASP A 46 -1.18 8.43 7.91
C ASP A 46 -1.86 7.96 9.21
N PRO A 47 -1.11 7.67 10.30
CA PRO A 47 -1.70 7.27 11.57
C PRO A 47 -2.36 8.45 12.31
N ASN A 48 -2.18 9.69 11.84
CA ASN A 48 -2.78 10.87 12.47
C ASN A 48 -4.31 10.79 12.43
N THR A 49 -4.91 10.93 13.61
CA THR A 49 -6.36 10.89 13.81
C THR A 49 -6.99 12.27 13.92
N TYR A 50 -6.19 13.33 13.91
CA TYR A 50 -6.65 14.71 14.13
C TYR A 50 -7.51 14.83 15.41
N SER A 51 -7.15 14.09 16.46
CA SER A 51 -7.89 14.02 17.74
C SER A 51 -9.33 13.50 17.64
N THR A 52 -9.69 12.78 16.57
CA THR A 52 -11.02 12.19 16.37
C THR A 52 -11.08 10.69 16.69
N GLY A 53 -9.93 10.06 16.93
CA GLY A 53 -9.83 8.62 17.18
C GLY A 53 -9.80 7.75 15.91
N MET A 54 -9.95 8.33 14.71
CA MET A 54 -9.93 7.61 13.44
C MET A 54 -8.83 8.16 12.51
N PRO A 55 -7.91 7.32 11.99
CA PRO A 55 -6.90 7.76 11.03
C PRO A 55 -7.46 8.12 9.67
N THR A 56 -6.65 8.81 8.86
CA THR A 56 -7.01 9.15 7.48
C THR A 56 -6.64 8.01 6.53
N PHE A 57 -7.63 7.21 6.14
CA PHE A 57 -7.44 6.03 5.26
C PHE A 57 -7.37 6.35 3.76
N LYS A 58 -7.69 7.59 3.34
CA LYS A 58 -7.79 7.97 1.93
C LYS A 58 -6.95 9.21 1.65
N GLY A 59 -6.47 9.34 0.41
CA GLY A 59 -5.78 10.54 -0.03
C GLY A 59 -4.35 10.68 0.50
N VAL A 60 -3.74 9.58 0.96
CA VAL A 60 -2.35 9.56 1.39
C VAL A 60 -1.45 9.67 0.15
N PRO A 61 -0.59 10.70 0.04
CA PRO A 61 0.35 10.82 -1.06
C PRO A 61 1.34 9.65 -1.05
N VAL A 62 1.54 9.03 -2.21
CA VAL A 62 2.43 7.88 -2.35
C VAL A 62 3.28 7.97 -3.61
N LYS A 63 4.45 7.36 -3.55
CA LYS A 63 5.30 7.06 -4.69
C LYS A 63 5.17 5.57 -5.04
N VAL A 64 4.99 5.26 -6.32
CA VAL A 64 4.88 3.88 -6.81
C VAL A 64 6.06 3.57 -7.73
N GLU A 65 6.77 2.49 -7.42
CA GLU A 65 7.98 2.06 -8.14
C GLU A 65 7.88 0.58 -8.51
N VAL A 66 8.48 0.21 -9.64
CA VAL A 66 8.52 -1.20 -10.08
C VAL A 66 9.41 -2.01 -9.15
N ALA A 67 8.90 -3.15 -8.68
CA ALA A 67 9.57 -4.03 -7.70
C ALA A 67 9.44 -5.50 -8.10
N MET A 68 9.79 -5.83 -9.36
CA MET A 68 9.58 -7.18 -9.95
C MET A 68 10.22 -8.32 -9.15
N ASN A 69 11.34 -8.04 -8.47
CA ASN A 69 12.12 -9.04 -7.74
C ASN A 69 11.74 -9.13 -6.25
N GLU A 70 10.75 -8.36 -5.81
CA GLU A 70 10.33 -8.33 -4.41
C GLU A 70 9.01 -9.07 -4.22
N PRO A 71 8.94 -10.00 -3.25
CA PRO A 71 7.71 -10.74 -3.01
C PRO A 71 6.66 -9.84 -2.37
N VAL A 72 5.40 -10.09 -2.71
CA VAL A 72 4.28 -9.62 -1.90
C VAL A 72 4.20 -10.54 -0.68
N LEU A 73 4.41 -9.99 0.52
CA LEU A 73 4.36 -10.75 1.76
C LEU A 73 2.95 -11.30 2.03
N LEU A 74 2.88 -12.46 2.69
CA LEU A 74 1.63 -12.94 3.26
C LEU A 74 1.16 -11.99 4.35
N GLY A 75 -0.16 -11.92 4.57
CA GLY A 75 -0.74 -11.03 5.58
C GLY A 75 -0.15 -11.26 6.98
N ILE A 76 0.12 -12.52 7.35
CA ILE A 76 0.71 -12.86 8.64
C ILE A 76 2.16 -12.40 8.75
N GLU A 77 2.99 -12.63 7.72
CA GLU A 77 4.39 -12.22 7.68
C GLU A 77 4.51 -10.70 7.74
N LEU A 78 3.64 -9.99 7.02
CA LEU A 78 3.60 -8.54 7.04
C LEU A 78 3.27 -8.01 8.43
N VAL A 79 2.24 -8.55 9.09
CA VAL A 79 1.85 -8.11 10.44
C VAL A 79 2.94 -8.45 11.47
N GLN A 80 3.53 -9.64 11.39
CA GLN A 80 4.66 -10.03 12.24
C GLN A 80 5.82 -9.04 12.12
N ASN A 81 6.19 -8.69 10.88
CA ASN A 81 7.25 -7.72 10.60
C ASN A 81 6.95 -6.33 11.15
N LEU A 82 5.72 -5.82 10.94
CA LEU A 82 5.33 -4.47 11.36
C LEU A 82 5.13 -4.34 12.87
N CYS A 83 4.64 -5.39 13.53
CA CYS A 83 4.40 -5.40 14.97
C CYS A 83 5.61 -5.87 15.79
N GLY A 84 6.72 -6.23 15.15
CA GLY A 84 7.93 -6.72 15.82
C GLY A 84 7.76 -8.08 16.49
N VAL A 85 6.84 -8.91 16.00
CA VAL A 85 6.58 -10.26 16.52
C VAL A 85 7.32 -11.26 15.63
N LYS A 86 8.25 -12.03 16.22
CA LYS A 86 8.98 -13.10 15.52
C LYS A 86 8.17 -14.37 15.44
#